data_AF-A0A9E1QVA0-F1
#
_entry.id   AF-A0A9E1QVA0-F1
#
_cell.length_a   1.000
_cell.length_b   1.000
_cell.length_c   1.000
_cell.angle_alpha   90.00
_cell.angle_beta   90.00
_cell.angle_gamma   90.00
#
_symmetry.space_group_name_H-M   'P 1'
#
loop_
_entity.id
_entity.type
_entity.pdbx_description
1 polymer ?
#
loop_
_entity_poly.entity_id
_entity_poly.type
_entity_poly.pdbx_seq_one_letter_code
_entity_poly.pdbx_strand_id
1 'polypeptide(L)' 'MKEKLSVKQYLLNLQNSICKSIEAEDEKSKFQVDKWTRAEGGGGSS' A
#
# COMPACT_ATOMS: atom_id res chain seq x y z
N MET A 1 -0.46 12.94 18.45
CA MET A 1 -1.05 12.12 17.35
C MET A 1 -0.50 12.42 15.95
N LYS A 2 0.60 13.17 15.76
CA LYS A 2 1.22 13.41 14.44
C LYS A 2 2.01 12.19 13.91
N GLU A 3 2.74 11.50 14.79
CA GLU A 3 3.60 10.35 14.46
C GLU A 3 2.84 9.18 13.80
N LYS A 4 1.64 8.83 14.29
CA LYS A 4 0.87 7.70 13.74
C LYS A 4 0.43 7.96 12.29
N LEU A 5 0.14 9.22 11.96
CA LEU A 5 -0.26 9.61 10.61
C LEU A 5 0.93 9.61 9.65
N SER A 6 2.08 10.12 10.10
CA SER A 6 3.32 10.12 9.30
C SER A 6 3.83 8.71 9.03
N VAL A 7 3.79 7.81 10.02
CA VAL A 7 4.15 6.40 9.84
C VAL A 7 3.19 5.71 8.86
N LYS A 8 1.88 5.94 8.97
CA LYS A 8 0.90 5.38 8.01
C LYS A 8 1.18 5.85 6.58
N GLN A 9 1.42 7.15 6.38
CA GLN A 9 1.75 7.70 5.07
C GLN A 9 3.06 7.14 4.53
N TYR A 10 4.07 7.01 5.39
CA TYR A 10 5.35 6.39 5.02
C TYR A 10 5.16 4.95 4.54
N LEU A 11 4.43 4.13 5.29
CA LEU A 11 4.19 2.72 4.92
C LEU A 11 3.39 2.58 3.61
N LEU A 12 2.39 3.42 3.39
CA LEU A 12 1.63 3.45 2.12
C LEU A 12 2.50 3.87 0.94
N ASN A 13 3.36 4.87 1.13
CA ASN A 13 4.29 5.30 0.09
C ASN A 13 5.33 4.23 -0.20
N LEU A 14 5.83 3.54 0.83
CA LEU A 14 6.76 2.42 0.67
C LEU A 14 6.13 1.27 -0.13
N GLN A 15 4.90 0.85 0.20
CA GLN A 15 4.15 -0.16 -0.56
C GLN A 15 4.06 0.25 -2.04
N ASN A 16 3.64 1.49 -2.31
CA ASN A 16 3.51 1.99 -3.68
C ASN A 16 4.84 2.01 -4.45
N SER A 17 5.93 2.43 -3.80
CA SER A 17 7.26 2.47 -4.43
C SER A 17 7.74 1.07 -4.81
N ILE A 18 7.56 0.09 -3.91
CA ILE A 18 7.95 -1.31 -4.17
C ILE A 18 7.15 -1.89 -5.33
N CYS A 19 5.82 -1.75 -5.32
CA CYS A 19 4.96 -2.24 -6.40
C CYS A 19 5.37 -1.63 -7.74
N LYS A 20 5.56 -0.31 -7.80
CA LYS A 20 5.99 0.37 -9.03
C LYS A 20 7.36 -0.08 -9.54
N SER A 21 8.32 -0.29 -8.64
CA SER A 21 9.64 -0.80 -9.03
C SER A 21 9.55 -2.19 -9.65
N ILE A 22 8.71 -3.06 -9.11
CA ILE A 22 8.52 -4.41 -9.67
C ILE A 22 7.76 -4.36 -11.01
N GLU A 23 6.72 -3.54 -11.12
CA GLU A 23 5.98 -3.35 -12.39
C GLU A 23 6.86 -2.80 -13.50
N ALA A 24 7.80 -1.90 -13.17
CA ALA A 24 8.74 -1.35 -14.12
C ALA A 24 9.71 -2.40 -14.68
N GLU A 25 10.09 -3.40 -13.88
CA GLU A 25 10.95 -4.51 -14.31
C GLU A 25 10.17 -5.59 -15.09
N ASP A 26 8.90 -5.83 -14.77
CA ASP A 26 8.07 -6.84 -15.46
C ASP A 26 7.53 -6.34 -16.82
N GLU A 27 7.30 -5.03 -16.98
CA GLU A 27 6.75 -4.34 -18.16
C GLU A 27 5.39 -4.85 -18.72
N LYS A 28 4.86 -5.95 -18.16
CA LYS A 28 3.69 -6.66 -18.69
C LYS A 28 2.50 -6.66 -17.74
N SER A 29 2.75 -6.78 -16.44
CA SER A 29 1.71 -6.95 -15.42
C SER A 29 1.68 -5.76 -14.45
N LYS A 30 0.51 -5.53 -13.86
CA LYS A 30 0.30 -4.52 -12.80
C LYS A 30 -0.22 -5.19 -11.54
N PHE A 31 0.13 -4.67 -10.38
CA PHE A 31 -0.45 -5.08 -9.11
C PHE A 31 -1.92 -4.67 -9.08
N GLN A 32 -2.78 -5.63 -8.76
CA GLN A 32 -4.17 -5.37 -8.44
C GLN A 32 -4.26 -4.96 -6.98
N VAL A 33 -4.98 -3.88 -6.70
CA VAL A 33 -5.17 -3.39 -5.33
C VAL A 33 -6.51 -3.87 -4.83
N ASP A 34 -6.49 -4.75 -3.84
CA ASP A 34 -7.67 -5.17 -3.10
C ASP A 34 -7.73 -4.45 -1.75
N LYS A 35 -8.77 -3.64 -1.57
CA LYS A 35 -9.00 -2.85 -0.36
C LYS A 35 -10.06 -3.52 0.48
N TRP A 36 -9.74 -3.76 1.74
CA TRP A 36 -10.66 -4.36 2.68
C TRP A 36 -10.71 -3.61 4.00
N THR A 37 -11.82 -3.82 4.71
CA THR A 37 -12.09 -3.26 6.03
C THR A 37 -12.62 -4.35 6.94
N ARG A 38 -12.37 -4.24 8.24
CA ARG A 38 -12.83 -5.21 9.25
C ARG A 38 -13.94 -4.60 10.09
N ALA A 39 -14.88 -5.44 10.52
CA ALA A 39 -16.01 -5.03 11.35
C ALA A 39 -15.53 -4.47 12.71
N GLU A 40 -14.45 -5.01 13.28
CA GLU A 40 -13.83 -4.49 14.51
C GLU A 40 -13.06 -3.17 14.32
N GLY A 41 -13.00 -2.65 13.10
CA GLY A 41 -12.24 -1.44 12.74
C GLY A 41 -10.84 -1.74 12.19
N GLY A 42 -10.30 -0.77 11.45
CA GLY A 42 -9.06 -0.95 10.69
C GLY A 42 -9.32 -1.49 9.28
N GLY A 43 -8.25 -1.89 8.59
CA GLY A 43 -8.30 -2.27 7.19
C GLY A 43 -6.92 -2.29 6.56
N GLY A 44 -6.86 -2.62 5.26
CA GLY A 44 -5.61 -2.69 4.51
C GLY A 44 -5.84 -2.66 3.00
N SER A 45 -4.73 -2.69 2.28
CA SER A 45 -4.67 -2.89 0.84
C SER A 45 -3.62 -3.95 0.54
N SER A 46 -4.01 -4.98 -0.22
CA SER A 46 -3.12 -6.03 -0.76
C SER A 46 -2.96 -5.88 -2.26
#